data_AF-A0A7S1HEF6-F1
#
_entry.id   AF-A0A7S1HEF6-F1
#
_cell.length_a   1.000
_cell.length_b   1.000
_cell.length_c   1.000
_cell.angle_alpha   90.00
_cell.angle_beta   90.00
_cell.angle_gamma   90.00
#
_symmetry.space_group_name_H-M   'P 1'
#
loop_
_entity.id
_entity.type
_entity.pdbx_description
1 polymer ?
#
loop_
_entity_poly.entity_id
_entity_poly.type
_entity_poly.pdbx_seq_one_letter_code
_entity_poly.pdbx_strand_id
1 'polypeptide(L)'
;MCAQHGGQSFTPFIDDAVNTLSFAASTPNARSEDFEAGTDNAISALGKIAQYQAIAPVQASQLWTMWLAYLPLKADIPEALLVHRQLCQLVEANNPDILGPNHSNLARILAIFSQVLETDTCDEGITRNIRTILHQAQAGLGDAVEVAC
;
A
#
# COMPACT_ATOMS: atom_id res chain seq x y z
N MET A 1 12.75 -9.03 -0.34
CA MET A 1 13.29 -10.37 -0.66
C MET A 1 13.00 -11.40 0.44
N CYS A 2 13.55 -11.26 1.66
CA CYS A 2 13.34 -12.25 2.74
C CYS A 2 11.87 -12.44 3.12
N ALA A 3 11.13 -11.36 3.31
CA ALA A 3 9.70 -11.42 3.61
C ALA A 3 8.83 -11.98 2.47
N GLN A 4 9.31 -11.98 1.22
CA GLN A 4 8.53 -12.48 0.08
C GLN A 4 8.89 -13.93 -0.28
N HIS A 5 10.14 -14.33 -0.06
CA HIS A 5 10.68 -15.61 -0.53
C HIS A 5 11.21 -16.52 0.59
N GLY A 6 11.39 -16.02 1.81
CA GLY A 6 11.96 -16.76 2.92
C GLY A 6 11.01 -17.77 3.58
N GLY A 7 9.71 -17.69 3.29
CA GLY A 7 8.70 -18.59 3.86
C GLY A 7 8.75 -18.66 5.39
N GLN A 8 8.50 -19.83 5.96
CA GLN A 8 8.47 -20.05 7.42
C GLN A 8 9.81 -19.79 8.12
N SER A 9 10.94 -19.79 7.39
CA SER A 9 12.25 -19.48 7.98
C SER A 9 12.37 -18.01 8.38
N PHE A 10 11.51 -17.12 7.85
CA PHE A 10 11.48 -15.71 8.23
C PHE A 10 10.65 -15.45 9.50
N THR A 11 9.76 -16.38 9.89
CA THR A 11 8.84 -16.20 11.02
C THR A 11 9.48 -15.70 12.32
N PRO A 12 10.66 -16.21 12.77
CA PRO A 12 11.28 -15.76 14.01
C PRO A 12 11.71 -14.28 14.01
N PHE A 13 11.80 -13.66 12.83
CA PHE A 13 12.33 -12.29 12.67
C PHE A 13 11.24 -11.26 12.37
N ILE A 14 9.98 -11.67 12.25
CA ILE A 14 8.88 -10.81 11.83
C ILE A 14 8.73 -9.62 12.80
N ASP A 15 8.61 -9.87 14.10
CA ASP A 15 8.32 -8.82 15.07
C ASP A 15 9.46 -7.79 15.12
N ASP A 16 10.71 -8.26 15.18
CA ASP A 16 11.89 -7.39 15.17
C ASP A 16 12.00 -6.58 13.86
N ALA A 17 11.69 -7.20 12.72
CA ALA A 17 11.69 -6.53 11.43
C ALA A 17 10.60 -5.45 11.37
N VAL A 18 9.37 -5.77 11.79
CA VAL A 18 8.25 -4.81 11.82
C VAL A 18 8.59 -3.62 12.72
N ASN A 19 9.09 -3.87 13.93
CA ASN A 19 9.46 -2.81 14.87
C ASN A 19 10.57 -1.92 14.31
N THR A 20 11.63 -2.51 13.77
CA THR A 20 12.78 -1.78 13.24
C THR A 20 12.41 -0.92 12.03
N LEU A 21 11.65 -1.49 11.08
CA LEU A 21 11.22 -0.78 9.88
C LEU A 21 10.20 0.32 10.19
N SER A 22 9.26 0.06 11.11
CA SER A 22 8.29 1.06 11.55
C SER A 22 8.98 2.23 12.24
N PHE A 23 9.97 1.95 13.09
CA PHE A 23 10.78 2.98 13.73
C PHE A 23 11.51 3.83 12.69
N ALA A 24 12.21 3.20 11.74
CA ALA A 24 12.95 3.89 10.69
C ALA A 24 12.05 4.82 9.84
N ALA A 25 10.84 4.35 9.48
CA ALA A 25 9.89 5.16 8.72
C ALA A 25 9.30 6.33 9.52
N SER A 26 9.28 6.25 10.85
CA SER A 26 8.63 7.22 11.73
C SER A 26 9.57 8.27 12.35
N THR A 27 10.84 8.29 11.96
CA THR A 27 11.77 9.30 12.48
C THR A 27 11.34 10.72 12.05
N PRO A 28 11.62 11.76 12.85
CA PRO A 28 11.17 13.13 12.53
C PRO A 28 11.64 13.66 11.17
N ASN A 29 12.78 13.17 10.68
CA ASN A 29 13.39 13.51 9.40
C ASN A 29 13.11 12.47 8.30
N ALA A 30 12.26 11.47 8.53
CA ALA A 30 11.99 10.40 7.56
C ALA A 30 11.52 10.90 6.18
N ARG A 31 10.99 12.12 6.09
CA ARG A 31 10.50 12.76 4.86
C ARG A 31 11.39 13.87 4.31
N SER A 32 12.58 14.09 4.89
CA SER A 32 13.56 14.97 4.25
C SER A 32 14.23 14.27 3.07
N GLU A 33 14.69 15.05 2.10
CA GLU A 33 15.34 14.58 0.86
C GLU A 33 16.42 13.52 1.11
N ASP A 34 17.24 13.70 2.16
CA ASP A 34 18.33 12.78 2.51
C ASP A 34 17.87 11.39 2.99
N PHE A 35 16.62 11.26 3.47
CA PHE A 35 16.12 10.06 4.16
C PHE A 35 14.88 9.45 3.50
N GLU A 36 14.20 10.17 2.61
CA GLU A 36 12.93 9.72 2.02
C GLU A 36 13.07 8.40 1.25
N ALA A 37 14.18 8.20 0.53
CA ALA A 37 14.45 6.92 -0.16
C ALA A 37 14.57 5.74 0.84
N GLY A 38 15.18 5.97 2.00
CA GLY A 38 15.24 4.95 3.07
C GLY A 38 13.85 4.64 3.65
N THR A 39 13.02 5.67 3.81
CA THR A 39 11.62 5.54 4.24
C THR A 39 10.79 4.77 3.22
N ASP A 40 10.91 5.09 1.93
CA ASP A 40 10.22 4.37 0.85
C ASP A 40 10.56 2.86 0.89
N ASN A 41 11.83 2.54 1.11
CA ASN A 41 12.29 1.15 1.20
C ASN A 41 11.75 0.44 2.44
N ALA A 42 11.68 1.14 3.57
CA ALA A 42 11.08 0.62 4.79
C ALA A 42 9.58 0.31 4.60
N ILE A 43 8.82 1.24 4.01
CA ILE A 43 7.39 1.06 3.73
C ILE A 43 7.17 -0.08 2.74
N SER A 44 7.99 -0.18 1.70
CA SER A 44 7.93 -1.30 0.76
C SER A 44 8.19 -2.65 1.44
N ALA A 45 9.19 -2.73 2.34
CA ALA A 45 9.47 -3.94 3.12
C ALA A 45 8.31 -4.31 4.05
N LEU A 46 7.71 -3.33 4.74
CA LEU A 46 6.54 -3.54 5.59
C LEU A 46 5.34 -4.07 4.80
N GLY A 47 5.07 -3.53 3.61
CA GLY A 47 4.02 -4.04 2.72
C GLY A 47 4.26 -5.49 2.31
N LYS A 48 5.52 -5.87 2.05
CA LYS A 48 5.89 -7.27 1.74
C LYS A 48 5.68 -8.19 2.96
N ILE A 49 6.00 -7.74 4.17
CA ILE A 49 5.73 -8.51 5.40
C ILE A 49 4.22 -8.73 5.56
N ALA A 50 3.44 -7.66 5.47
CA ALA A 50 1.98 -7.71 5.63
C ALA A 50 1.29 -8.63 4.61
N GLN A 51 1.81 -8.70 3.38
CA GLN A 51 1.22 -9.50 2.31
C GLN A 51 1.62 -10.99 2.34
N TYR A 52 2.88 -11.29 2.67
CA TYR A 52 3.44 -12.63 2.44
C TYR A 52 3.74 -13.42 3.71
N GLN A 53 3.70 -12.78 4.88
CA GLN A 53 4.02 -13.43 6.15
C GLN A 53 2.78 -13.65 7.00
N ALA A 54 2.78 -14.76 7.75
CA ALA A 54 1.72 -15.07 8.69
C ALA A 54 1.90 -14.21 9.95
N ILE A 55 1.25 -13.05 9.99
CA ILE A 55 1.23 -12.13 11.13
C ILE A 55 -0.16 -12.12 11.78
N ALA A 56 -0.23 -11.79 13.07
CA ALA A 56 -1.49 -11.77 13.79
C ALA A 56 -2.46 -10.74 13.17
N PRO A 57 -3.78 -11.02 13.06
CA PRO A 57 -4.72 -10.13 12.36
C PRO A 57 -4.70 -8.67 12.86
N VAL A 58 -4.57 -8.46 14.17
CA VAL A 58 -4.48 -7.12 14.76
C VAL A 58 -3.22 -6.38 14.30
N GLN A 59 -2.07 -7.07 14.26
CA GLN A 59 -0.80 -6.53 13.80
C GLN A 59 -0.87 -6.25 12.28
N ALA A 60 -1.49 -7.14 11.50
CA ALA A 60 -1.71 -6.94 10.07
C ALA A 60 -2.52 -5.67 9.79
N SER A 61 -3.64 -5.48 10.49
CA SER A 61 -4.52 -4.32 10.32
C SER A 61 -3.82 -3.01 10.68
N GLN A 62 -3.05 -2.99 11.77
CA GLN A 62 -2.21 -1.85 12.15
C GLN A 62 -1.14 -1.55 11.09
N LEU A 63 -0.51 -2.60 10.57
CA LEU A 63 0.53 -2.47 9.57
C LEU A 63 -0.01 -1.94 8.24
N TRP A 64 -1.18 -2.41 7.79
CA TRP A 64 -1.84 -1.89 6.59
C TRP A 64 -2.29 -0.44 6.76
N THR A 65 -2.79 -0.09 7.95
CA THR A 65 -3.15 1.30 8.28
C THR A 65 -1.94 2.21 8.18
N MET A 66 -0.81 1.82 8.78
CA MET A 66 0.44 2.57 8.70
C MET A 66 0.97 2.63 7.27
N TRP A 67 1.02 1.50 6.58
CA TRP A 67 1.54 1.40 5.22
C TRP A 67 0.78 2.32 4.26
N LEU A 68 -0.56 2.28 4.28
CA LEU A 68 -1.40 3.17 3.48
C LEU A 68 -1.22 4.63 3.90
N ALA A 69 -0.89 4.89 5.18
CA ALA A 69 -0.63 6.23 5.69
C ALA A 69 0.55 6.94 4.98
N TYR A 70 1.51 6.18 4.46
CA TYR A 70 2.74 6.70 3.88
C TYR A 70 2.69 6.89 2.36
N LEU A 71 1.60 6.50 1.69
CA LEU A 71 1.47 6.58 0.23
C LEU A 71 0.96 7.95 -0.25
N PRO A 72 1.35 8.39 -1.47
CA PRO A 72 2.25 7.70 -2.41
C PRO A 72 3.74 7.81 -2.04
N LEU A 73 4.55 6.86 -2.53
CA LEU A 73 6.02 6.91 -2.45
C LEU A 73 6.60 7.65 -3.67
N LYS A 74 7.77 8.28 -3.51
CA LYS A 74 8.27 9.26 -4.49
C LYS A 74 9.77 9.26 -4.71
N ALA A 75 10.57 8.91 -3.70
CA ALA A 75 12.02 9.09 -3.73
C ALA A 75 12.75 7.86 -4.31
N ASP A 76 12.38 6.65 -3.89
CA ASP A 76 12.92 5.40 -4.45
C ASP A 76 11.96 4.87 -5.53
N ILE A 77 12.20 5.26 -6.79
CA ILE A 77 11.31 4.92 -7.92
C ILE A 77 11.05 3.40 -8.05
N PRO A 78 12.07 2.52 -8.04
CA PRO A 78 11.85 1.08 -8.03
C PRO A 78 10.91 0.59 -6.93
N GLU A 79 11.09 1.04 -5.69
CA GLU A 79 10.26 0.59 -4.57
C GLU A 79 8.87 1.24 -4.60
N ALA A 80 8.75 2.48 -5.07
CA ALA A 80 7.47 3.14 -5.31
C ALA A 80 6.63 2.40 -6.35
N LEU A 81 7.21 1.95 -7.48
CA LEU A 81 6.52 1.14 -8.48
C LEU A 81 5.99 -0.17 -7.90
N LEU A 82 6.79 -0.84 -7.07
CA LEU A 82 6.36 -2.08 -6.40
C LEU A 82 5.18 -1.84 -5.47
N VAL A 83 5.25 -0.78 -4.66
CA VAL A 83 4.23 -0.39 -3.69
C VAL A 83 2.93 0.07 -4.34
N HIS A 84 3.00 0.89 -5.39
CA HIS A 84 1.80 1.33 -6.12
C HIS A 84 1.11 0.18 -6.86
N ARG A 85 1.90 -0.76 -7.41
CA ARG A 85 1.34 -2.00 -7.98
C ARG A 85 0.70 -2.88 -6.92
N GLN A 86 1.33 -3.00 -5.75
CA GLN A 86 0.76 -3.72 -4.61
C GLN A 86 -0.57 -3.11 -4.17
N LEU A 87 -0.67 -1.77 -4.09
CA LEU A 87 -1.93 -1.10 -3.77
C LEU A 87 -3.02 -1.45 -4.78
N CYS A 88 -2.71 -1.40 -6.08
CA CYS A 88 -3.67 -1.77 -7.13
C CYS A 88 -4.18 -3.21 -6.94
N GLN A 89 -3.27 -4.16 -6.73
CA GLN A 89 -3.63 -5.57 -6.52
C GLN A 89 -4.53 -5.78 -5.30
N LEU A 90 -4.25 -5.09 -4.19
CA LEU A 90 -5.03 -5.20 -2.97
C LEU A 90 -6.45 -4.61 -3.15
N VAL A 91 -6.57 -3.52 -3.90
CA VAL A 91 -7.87 -2.90 -4.23
C VAL A 91 -8.67 -3.77 -5.18
N GLU A 92 -8.04 -4.30 -6.24
CA GLU A 92 -8.67 -5.25 -7.18
C GLU A 92 -9.14 -6.53 -6.49
N ALA A 93 -8.41 -6.98 -5.46
CA ALA A 93 -8.77 -8.12 -4.64
C ALA A 93 -9.83 -7.81 -3.56
N ASN A 94 -10.37 -6.59 -3.53
CA ASN A 94 -11.33 -6.10 -2.54
C ASN A 94 -10.86 -6.34 -1.09
N ASN A 95 -9.58 -6.09 -0.81
CA ASN A 95 -8.98 -6.37 0.49
C ASN A 95 -9.60 -5.47 1.58
N PRO A 96 -10.22 -6.05 2.64
CA PRO A 96 -10.96 -5.29 3.64
C PRO A 96 -10.06 -4.45 4.57
N ASP A 97 -8.81 -4.85 4.80
CA ASP A 97 -7.87 -4.08 5.63
C ASP A 97 -7.38 -2.81 4.89
N ILE A 98 -7.31 -2.86 3.56
CA ILE A 98 -6.95 -1.71 2.73
C ILE A 98 -8.14 -0.80 2.49
N LEU A 99 -9.29 -1.34 2.08
CA LEU A 99 -10.47 -0.54 1.78
C LEU A 99 -11.12 0.04 3.05
N GLY A 100 -10.94 -0.63 4.18
CA GLY A 100 -11.56 -0.26 5.45
C GLY A 100 -13.06 -0.59 5.49
N PRO A 101 -13.68 -0.50 6.69
CA PRO A 101 -15.10 -0.75 6.86
C PRO A 101 -15.92 0.22 5.99
N ASN A 102 -16.88 -0.33 5.24
CA ASN A 102 -17.70 0.43 4.28
C ASN A 102 -16.88 1.25 3.28
N HIS A 103 -15.70 0.75 2.87
CA HIS A 103 -14.79 1.42 1.94
C HIS A 103 -14.34 2.82 2.40
N SER A 104 -14.19 3.02 3.71
CA SER A 104 -13.80 4.33 4.29
C SER A 104 -12.47 4.88 3.75
N ASN A 105 -11.56 4.03 3.28
CA ASN A 105 -10.28 4.45 2.70
C ASN A 105 -10.36 4.72 1.18
N LEU A 106 -11.48 4.44 0.51
CA LEU A 106 -11.57 4.52 -0.95
C LEU A 106 -11.24 5.93 -1.47
N ALA A 107 -11.78 6.98 -0.85
CA ALA A 107 -11.50 8.35 -1.25
C ALA A 107 -10.00 8.69 -1.18
N ARG A 108 -9.31 8.23 -0.13
CA ARG A 108 -7.87 8.39 0.04
C ARG A 108 -7.09 7.62 -1.04
N ILE A 109 -7.48 6.39 -1.33
CA ILE A 109 -6.86 5.54 -2.35
C ILE A 109 -6.99 6.20 -3.74
N LEU A 110 -8.17 6.73 -4.07
CA LEU A 110 -8.37 7.47 -5.32
C LEU A 110 -7.50 8.73 -5.40
N ALA A 111 -7.32 9.45 -4.29
CA ALA A 111 -6.42 10.60 -4.23
C ALA A 111 -4.93 10.20 -4.38
N ILE A 112 -4.53 9.03 -3.89
CA ILE A 112 -3.18 8.47 -4.13
C ILE A 112 -3.02 8.16 -5.62
N PHE A 113 -3.99 7.49 -6.25
CA PHE A 113 -3.94 7.19 -7.68
C PHE A 113 -3.85 8.44 -8.55
N SER A 114 -4.62 9.49 -8.24
CA SER A 114 -4.51 10.75 -8.99
C SER A 114 -3.14 11.42 -8.86
N GLN A 115 -2.45 11.25 -7.73
CA GLN A 115 -1.12 11.83 -7.52
C GLN A 115 -0.01 11.10 -8.26
N VAL A 116 -0.20 9.83 -8.63
CA VAL A 116 0.87 9.02 -9.28
C VAL A 116 0.70 8.88 -10.79
N LEU A 117 -0.51 9.09 -11.34
CA LEU A 117 -0.79 8.84 -12.77
C LEU A 117 0.11 9.60 -13.77
N GLU A 118 0.77 10.68 -13.35
CA GLU A 118 1.65 11.50 -14.18
C GLU A 118 3.07 11.63 -13.61
N THR A 119 3.51 10.63 -12.83
CA THR A 119 4.86 10.59 -12.24
C THR A 119 5.66 9.37 -12.70
N ASP A 120 6.98 9.43 -12.52
CA ASP A 120 7.89 8.32 -12.82
C ASP A 120 7.66 7.08 -11.92
N THR A 121 6.82 7.23 -10.89
CA THR A 121 6.42 6.15 -9.97
C THR A 121 5.15 5.43 -10.43
N CYS A 122 4.69 5.64 -11.67
CA CYS A 122 3.56 4.98 -12.29
C CYS A 122 3.92 4.51 -13.71
N ASP A 123 4.09 3.21 -13.90
CA ASP A 123 4.29 2.61 -15.22
C ASP A 123 2.96 2.34 -15.96
N GLU A 124 3.06 1.87 -17.19
CA GLU A 124 1.88 1.53 -18.01
C GLU A 124 0.98 0.47 -17.36
N GLY A 125 1.57 -0.45 -16.59
CA GLY A 125 0.84 -1.48 -15.87
C GLY A 125 0.01 -0.90 -14.74
N ILE A 126 0.62 -0.06 -13.90
CA ILE A 126 -0.07 0.66 -12.82
C ILE A 126 -1.16 1.55 -13.41
N THR A 127 -0.87 2.27 -14.49
CA THR A 127 -1.85 3.12 -15.19
C THR A 127 -3.08 2.31 -15.63
N ARG A 128 -2.87 1.12 -16.22
CA ARG A 128 -3.95 0.23 -16.65
C ARG A 128 -4.79 -0.25 -15.47
N ASN A 129 -4.15 -0.64 -14.37
CA ASN A 129 -4.83 -1.10 -13.17
C ASN A 129 -5.68 0.02 -12.55
N ILE A 130 -5.11 1.22 -12.39
CA ILE A 130 -5.82 2.39 -11.87
C ILE A 130 -7.07 2.70 -12.72
N ARG A 131 -6.94 2.69 -14.05
CA ARG A 131 -8.11 2.91 -14.94
C ARG A 131 -9.20 1.86 -14.73
N THR A 132 -8.81 0.60 -14.59
CA THR A 132 -9.74 -0.51 -14.34
C THR A 132 -10.48 -0.31 -13.02
N ILE A 133 -9.75 0.02 -11.95
CA ILE A 133 -10.33 0.30 -10.63
C ILE A 133 -11.29 1.50 -10.69
N LEU A 134 -10.90 2.59 -11.35
CA LEU A 134 -11.75 3.78 -11.49
C LEU A 134 -13.06 3.48 -12.22
N HIS A 135 -13.01 2.70 -13.31
CA HIS A 135 -14.21 2.29 -14.03
C HIS A 135 -15.13 1.42 -13.17
N GLN A 136 -14.58 0.48 -12.39
CA GLN A 136 -15.35 -0.38 -11.49
C GLN A 136 -16.00 0.43 -10.36
N ALA A 137 -15.26 1.37 -9.77
CA ALA A 137 -15.78 2.25 -8.72
C ALA A 137 -16.95 3.11 -9.23
N GLN A 138 -16.84 3.65 -10.46
CA GLN A 138 -17.92 4.42 -11.10
C GLN A 138 -19.17 3.57 -11.36
N ALA A 139 -19.01 2.34 -11.83
CA ALA A 139 -20.15 1.43 -12.06
C ALA A 139 -20.88 1.09 -10.75
N GLY A 140 -20.13 0.73 -9.69
CA GLY A 140 -20.73 0.42 -8.39
C GLY A 140 -21.40 1.61 -7.69
N LEU A 141 -20.91 2.84 -7.93
CA LEU A 141 -21.56 4.06 -7.48
C LEU A 141 -22.85 4.36 -8.26
N GLY A 142 -22.90 4.05 -9.56
CA GLY A 142 -24.10 4.19 -10.39
C GLY A 142 -25.25 3.30 -9.92
N ASP A 143 -24.96 2.02 -9.67
CA ASP A 143 -25.96 1.05 -9.20
C ASP A 143 -26.51 1.41 -7.81
N ALA A 144 -25.67 1.98 -6.93
CA ALA A 144 -26.10 2.40 -5.59
C ALA A 144 -27.05 3.63 -5.62
N VAL A 145 -26.96 4.47 -6.65
CA VAL A 145 -27.86 5.62 -6.83
C VAL A 145 -29.20 5.20 -7.43
N GLU A 146 -29.21 4.24 -8.36
CA GLU A 146 -30.46 3.71 -8.94
C GLU A 146 -31.30 2.92 -7.93
N VAL A 147 -30.69 2.19 -6.99
CA VAL A 147 -31.42 1.45 -5.94
C VAL A 147 -31.98 2.38 -4.85
N ALA A 148 -31.46 3.60 -4.73
CA ALA A 148 -31.89 4.60 -3.75
C ALA A 148 -32.99 5.55 -4.24
N CYS A 149 -33.38 5.45 -5.53
CA CYS A 149 -34.44 6.25 -6.17
C CYS A 149 -35.72 5.43 -6.35
#